data_AF-A0A6H9GYI0-F1
#
_entry.id   AF-A0A6H9GYI0-F1
#
_cell.length_a   1.000
_cell.length_b   1.000
_cell.length_c   1.000
_cell.angle_alpha   90.00
_cell.angle_beta   90.00
_cell.angle_gamma   90.00
#
_symmetry.space_group_name_H-M   'P 1'
#
loop_
_entity.id
_entity.type
_entity.pdbx_description
1 polymer ?
#
loop_
_entity_poly.entity_id
_entity_poly.type
_entity_poly.pdbx_seq_one_letter_code
_entity_poly.pdbx_strand_id
1 'polypeptide(L)'
;MSSKPPISFRLSEDELILLEANQQPGESLSLTAARLLRKQLGVLDGAIDQLETKNLNHLIQDRIDELKSDVNIYVNNRINELLSRIEALEKPKPRRSTSKVSKESKA
;
A
#
# COMPACT_ATOMS: atom_id res chain seq x y z
N MET A 1 0.77 26.76 4.38
CA MET A 1 -0.21 26.02 5.20
C MET A 1 -1.14 25.27 4.24
N SER A 2 -0.99 23.96 4.07
CA SER A 2 -1.88 23.16 3.21
C SER A 2 -2.79 22.34 4.12
N SER A 3 -3.92 22.91 4.52
CA SER A 3 -5.02 22.17 5.14
C SER A 3 -5.77 21.46 4.02
N LYS A 4 -5.34 20.24 3.68
CA LYS A 4 -6.12 19.36 2.80
C LYS A 4 -7.54 19.29 3.39
N PRO A 5 -8.61 19.52 2.60
CA PRO A 5 -9.96 19.43 3.11
C PRO A 5 -10.15 18.05 3.74
N PRO A 6 -10.87 17.96 4.89
CA PRO A 6 -11.12 16.68 5.51
C PRO A 6 -11.75 15.76 4.47
N ILE A 7 -11.18 14.55 4.32
CA ILE A 7 -11.72 13.56 3.41
C ILE A 7 -13.10 13.18 3.94
N SER A 8 -14.14 13.73 3.31
CA SER A 8 -15.53 13.44 3.63
C SER A 8 -15.88 12.12 2.94
N PHE A 9 -15.77 11.02 3.67
CA PHE A 9 -16.37 9.77 3.26
C PHE A 9 -17.86 9.84 3.60
N ARG A 10 -18.70 9.79 2.56
CA ARG A 10 -20.14 9.58 2.75
C ARG A 10 -20.36 8.08 2.85
N LEU A 11 -21.10 7.68 3.88
CA LEU A 11 -21.59 6.31 3.99
C LEU A 11 -22.53 6.05 2.82
N SER A 12 -22.42 4.85 2.24
CA SER A 12 -23.47 4.31 1.38
C SER A 12 -24.74 4.05 2.19
N GLU A 13 -25.88 3.94 1.49
CA GLU A 13 -27.17 3.66 2.12
C GLU A 13 -27.12 2.36 2.95
N ASP A 14 -26.50 1.31 2.40
CA ASP A 14 -26.34 0.03 3.06
C ASP A 14 -25.49 0.12 4.34
N GLU A 15 -24.42 0.92 4.31
CA GLU A 15 -23.58 1.16 5.47
C GLU A 15 -24.33 1.96 6.55
N LEU A 16 -25.14 2.93 6.15
CA LEU A 16 -25.96 3.70 7.08
C LEU A 16 -26.99 2.81 7.77
N ILE A 17 -27.73 2.00 7.00
CA ILE A 17 -28.71 1.04 7.52
C ILE A 17 -28.05 0.06 8.49
N LEU A 18 -26.86 -0.44 8.16
CA LEU A 18 -26.11 -1.35 9.03
C LEU A 18 -25.71 -0.69 10.37
N LEU A 19 -25.29 0.57 10.34
CA LEU A 19 -24.95 1.32 11.55
C LEU A 19 -26.19 1.61 12.40
N GLU A 20 -27.30 2.04 11.79
CA GLU A 20 -28.56 2.30 12.48
C GLU A 20 -29.12 1.04 13.13
N ALA A 21 -29.08 -0.10 12.43
CA ALA A 21 -29.55 -1.39 12.94
C ALA A 21 -28.75 -1.89 14.16
N ASN A 22 -27.51 -1.43 14.33
CA ASN A 22 -26.62 -1.85 15.42
C ASN A 22 -26.44 -0.77 16.50
N GLN A 23 -27.11 0.39 16.38
CA GLN A 23 -26.96 1.50 17.29
C GLN A 23 -27.56 1.18 18.67
N GLN A 24 -26.78 1.35 19.72
CA GLN A 24 -27.27 1.18 21.10
C GLN A 24 -27.96 2.47 21.59
N PRO A 25 -28.89 2.37 22.56
CA PRO A 25 -29.53 3.55 23.15
C PRO A 25 -28.49 4.54 23.69
N GLY A 26 -28.51 5.77 23.16
CA GLY A 26 -27.57 6.83 23.55
C GLY A 26 -26.21 6.83 22.83
N GLU A 27 -25.92 5.86 21.94
CA GLU A 27 -24.75 5.92 21.06
C GLU A 27 -25.01 6.86 19.86
N SER A 28 -23.99 7.58 19.40
CA SER A 28 -24.00 8.21 18.07
C SER A 28 -23.60 7.20 16.98
N LEU A 29 -24.00 7.43 15.73
CA LEU A 29 -23.60 6.55 14.60
C LEU A 29 -22.07 6.39 14.47
N SER A 30 -21.32 7.46 14.74
CA SER A 30 -19.85 7.42 14.78
C SER A 30 -19.31 6.48 15.85
N LEU A 31 -19.97 6.42 17.01
CA LEU A 31 -19.59 5.56 18.13
C LEU A 31 -19.95 4.10 17.83
N THR A 32 -21.12 3.87 17.24
CA THR A 32 -21.54 2.57 16.70
C THR A 32 -20.53 2.05 15.69
N ALA A 33 -20.11 2.87 14.71
CA ALA A 33 -19.12 2.50 13.71
C ALA A 33 -17.78 2.13 14.35
N ALA A 34 -17.30 2.95 15.30
CA ALA A 34 -16.07 2.69 16.01
C ALA A 34 -16.13 1.40 16.85
N ARG A 35 -17.27 1.08 17.46
CA ARG A 35 -17.47 -0.18 18.20
C ARG A 35 -17.50 -1.39 17.28
N LEU A 36 -18.22 -1.33 16.16
CA LEU A 36 -18.27 -2.43 15.18
C LEU A 36 -16.91 -2.70 14.54
N LEU A 37 -16.15 -1.65 14.20
CA LEU A 37 -14.78 -1.78 13.72
C LEU A 37 -13.86 -2.41 14.77
N ARG A 38 -13.98 -2.00 16.03
CA ARG A 38 -13.22 -2.59 17.15
C ARG A 38 -13.54 -4.08 17.33
N LYS A 39 -14.83 -4.44 17.25
CA LYS A 39 -15.27 -5.84 17.29
C LYS A 39 -14.69 -6.67 16.15
N GLN A 40 -14.66 -6.14 14.93
CA GLN A 40 -14.02 -6.78 13.76
C GLN A 40 -12.51 -6.98 13.95
N LEU A 41 -11.84 -6.02 14.61
CA LEU A 41 -10.42 -6.08 14.93
C LEU A 41 -10.09 -6.95 16.17
N GLY A 42 -11.10 -7.54 16.82
CA GLY A 42 -10.90 -8.38 18.00
C GLY A 42 -10.57 -7.61 19.28
N VAL A 43 -10.85 -6.30 19.33
CA VAL A 43 -10.67 -5.47 20.53
C VAL A 43 -11.89 -5.68 21.44
N LEU A 44 -11.68 -6.30 22.61
CA LEU A 44 -12.76 -6.59 23.57
C LEU A 44 -13.24 -5.31 24.25
N ASP A 45 -14.57 -5.18 24.42
CA ASP A 45 -15.22 -4.07 25.12
C ASP A 45 -14.96 -4.17 26.65
N GLY A 46 -13.74 -3.83 27.07
CA GLY A 46 -13.38 -3.52 28.45
C GLY A 46 -13.45 -2.01 28.70
N ALA A 47 -13.48 -1.59 29.97
CA ALA A 47 -13.37 -0.18 30.35
C ALA A 47 -12.16 0.42 29.63
N ILE A 48 -12.43 1.42 28.76
CA ILE A 48 -11.43 2.05 27.90
C ILE A 48 -10.33 2.62 28.78
N ASP A 49 -9.30 1.83 29.03
CA ASP A 49 -8.09 2.33 29.61
C ASP A 49 -7.41 3.09 28.48
N GLN A 50 -7.18 4.39 28.65
CA GLN A 50 -6.48 5.21 27.66
C GLN A 50 -5.10 4.64 27.31
N LEU A 51 -4.58 3.75 28.17
CA LEU A 51 -3.39 2.96 27.96
C LEU A 51 -3.56 1.91 26.83
N GLU A 52 -4.72 1.26 26.75
CA GLU A 52 -5.00 0.21 25.77
C GLU A 52 -5.19 0.79 24.36
N THR A 53 -5.81 1.97 24.25
CA THR A 53 -5.91 2.72 22.98
C THR A 53 -4.57 3.29 22.52
N LYS A 54 -3.70 3.72 23.45
CA LYS A 54 -2.31 4.11 23.11
C LYS A 54 -1.50 2.90 22.63
N ASN A 55 -1.65 1.74 23.26
CA ASN A 55 -1.00 0.51 22.82
C ASN A 55 -1.47 0.07 21.43
N LEU A 56 -2.78 0.14 21.15
CA LEU A 56 -3.30 -0.14 19.80
C LEU A 56 -2.77 0.83 18.75
N ASN A 57 -2.70 2.12 19.08
CA ASN A 57 -2.10 3.11 18.17
C ASN A 57 -0.62 2.83 17.91
N HIS A 58 0.15 2.42 18.93
CA HIS A 58 1.54 2.02 18.75
C HIS A 58 1.65 0.79 17.85
N LEU A 59 0.86 -0.26 18.09
CA LEU A 59 0.84 -1.46 17.25
C LEU A 59 0.48 -1.16 15.79
N ILE A 60 -0.48 -0.25 15.57
CA ILE A 60 -0.87 0.20 14.23
C ILE A 60 0.29 0.97 13.57
N GLN A 61 0.99 1.84 14.30
CA GLN A 61 2.15 2.57 13.76
C GLN A 61 3.30 1.63 13.40
N ASP A 62 3.62 0.69 14.29
CA ASP A 62 4.66 -0.31 14.04
C ASP A 62 4.35 -1.11 12.77
N ARG A 63 3.09 -1.53 12.59
CA ARG A 63 2.67 -2.26 11.40
C ARG A 63 2.71 -1.42 10.12
N ILE A 64 2.41 -0.12 10.23
CA ILE A 64 2.53 0.82 9.10
C ILE A 64 4.00 0.98 8.71
N ASP A 65 4.90 1.09 9.66
CA ASP A 65 6.33 1.28 9.40
C ASP A 65 6.98 0.03 8.81
N GLU A 66 6.59 -1.17 9.25
CA GLU A 66 6.93 -2.43 8.59
C GLU A 66 6.48 -2.44 7.13
N LEU A 67 5.21 -2.10 6.85
CA LEU A 67 4.67 -2.08 5.49
C LEU A 67 5.40 -1.06 4.59
N LYS A 68 5.74 0.12 5.13
CA LYS A 68 6.55 1.11 4.39
C LYS A 68 7.92 0.56 4.04
N SER A 69 8.56 -0.15 4.98
CA SER A 69 9.87 -0.77 4.76
C SER A 69 9.78 -1.82 3.65
N ASP A 70 8.80 -2.73 3.73
CA ASP A 70 8.59 -3.78 2.74
C ASP A 70 8.34 -3.22 1.34
N VAL A 71 7.48 -2.20 1.23
CA VAL A 71 7.20 -1.51 -0.04
C VAL A 71 8.46 -0.82 -0.57
N ASN A 72 9.21 -0.15 0.29
CA ASN A 72 10.43 0.54 -0.13
C ASN A 72 11.48 -0.46 -0.64
N ILE A 73 11.67 -1.60 0.04
CA ILE A 73 12.56 -2.67 -0.40
C ILE A 73 12.10 -3.22 -1.75
N TYR A 74 10.81 -3.54 -1.89
CA TYR A 74 10.26 -4.08 -3.13
C TYR A 74 10.44 -3.10 -4.31
N VAL A 75 10.09 -1.83 -4.12
CA VAL A 75 10.21 -0.80 -5.15
C VAL A 75 11.66 -0.57 -5.54
N ASN A 76 12.57 -0.44 -4.59
CA ASN A 76 13.99 -0.21 -4.88
C ASN A 76 14.61 -1.42 -5.60
N ASN A 77 14.29 -2.64 -5.17
CA ASN A 77 14.76 -3.85 -5.85
C ASN A 77 14.25 -3.91 -7.29
N ARG A 78 12.97 -3.58 -7.50
CA ARG A 78 12.37 -3.57 -8.83
C ARG A 78 12.95 -2.47 -9.72
N ILE A 79 13.20 -1.27 -9.17
CA ILE A 79 13.86 -0.18 -9.88
C ILE A 79 15.28 -0.58 -10.28
N ASN A 80 16.06 -1.15 -9.35
CA ASN A 80 17.43 -1.58 -9.62
C ASN A 80 17.49 -2.69 -10.69
N GLU A 81 16.55 -3.63 -10.67
CA GLU A 81 16.42 -4.66 -11.70
C GLU A 81 16.12 -4.04 -13.07
N LEU A 82 15.17 -3.09 -13.13
CA LEU A 82 14.80 -2.42 -14.36
C LEU A 82 15.94 -1.55 -14.91
N LEU A 83 16.64 -0.80 -14.06
CA LEU A 83 17.82 -0.02 -14.44
C LEU A 83 18.91 -0.93 -15.00
N SER A 84 19.17 -2.07 -14.37
CA SER A 84 20.15 -3.06 -14.84
C SER A 84 19.78 -3.62 -16.22
N ARG A 85 18.48 -3.86 -16.47
CA ARG A 85 17.98 -4.28 -17.79
C ARG A 85 18.12 -3.17 -18.83
N ILE A 86 17.84 -1.92 -18.48
CA ILE A 86 18.01 -0.77 -19.38
C ILE A 86 19.49 -0.62 -19.75
N GLU A 87 20.41 -0.67 -18.79
CA GLU A 87 21.85 -0.59 -19.06
C GLU A 87 22.35 -1.73 -19.97
N ALA A 88 21.82 -2.95 -19.77
CA ALA A 88 22.12 -4.09 -20.62
C ALA A 88 21.58 -3.93 -22.06
N LEU A 89 20.49 -3.19 -22.24
CA LEU A 89 19.89 -2.89 -23.54
C LEU A 89 20.54 -1.69 -24.24
N GLU A 90 21.07 -0.72 -23.48
CA GLU A 90 21.81 0.44 -24.00
C GLU A 90 23.23 0.08 -24.48
N LYS A 91 23.83 -1.00 -23.95
CA LYS A 91 25.12 -1.49 -24.47
C LYS A 91 24.96 -1.94 -25.92
N PRO A 92 25.75 -1.38 -26.87
CA PRO A 92 25.64 -1.75 -28.27
C PRO A 92 26.03 -3.22 -28.41
N LYS A 93 25.05 -4.05 -28.80
CA LYS A 93 25.29 -5.44 -29.21
C LYS A 93 26.38 -5.40 -30.29
N PRO A 94 27.54 -6.08 -30.13
CA PRO A 94 28.56 -6.04 -31.16
C PRO A 94 27.94 -6.58 -32.45
N ARG A 95 27.80 -5.71 -33.47
CA ARG A 95 27.39 -6.11 -34.81
C ARG A 95 28.38 -7.18 -35.26
N ARG A 96 27.90 -8.42 -35.41
CA ARG A 96 28.65 -9.50 -36.03
C ARG A 96 28.95 -9.05 -37.46
N SER A 97 30.15 -8.52 -37.67
CA SER A 97 30.63 -8.12 -38.99
C SER A 97 30.77 -9.39 -39.82
N THR A 98 29.78 -9.70 -40.65
CA THR A 98 29.97 -10.61 -41.76
C THR A 98 30.79 -9.88 -42.80
N SER A 99 32.11 -9.85 -42.62
CA SER A 99 33.05 -9.39 -43.61
C SER A 99 32.85 -10.19 -44.89
N LYS A 100 32.44 -9.49 -45.95
CA LYS A 100 32.41 -9.99 -47.32
C LYS A 100 33.78 -10.57 -47.67
N VAL A 101 33.86 -11.88 -47.94
CA VAL A 101 34.99 -12.45 -48.68
C VAL A 101 34.58 -12.45 -50.15
N SER A 102 35.02 -11.43 -50.87
CA SER A 102 35.15 -11.48 -52.33
C SER A 102 36.34 -12.39 -52.65
N LYS A 103 36.11 -13.45 -53.41
CA LYS A 103 37.14 -14.02 -54.28
C LYS A 103 36.54 -14.15 -55.67
N GLU A 104 36.72 -13.09 -56.44
CA GLU A 104 36.88 -13.18 -57.87
C GLU A 104 38.11 -14.07 -58.14
N SER A 105 37.94 -15.15 -58.88
CA SER A 105 39.03 -15.89 -59.51
C SER A 105 38.48 -16.49 -60.80
N LYS A 106 38.61 -15.72 -61.88
CA LYS A 106 38.60 -16.22 -63.25
C LYS A 106 39.80 -17.16 -63.42
N ALA A 107 39.55 -18.36 -63.95
CA ALA A 107 40.39 -19.03 -64.94
C ALA A 107 39.48 -20.00 -65.70
#